data_AF-A0A9D9Z7F6-F1
#
_entry.id   AF-A0A9D9Z7F6-F1
#
_cell.length_a   1.000
_cell.length_b   1.000
_cell.length_c   1.000
_cell.angle_alpha   90.00
_cell.angle_beta   90.00
_cell.angle_gamma   90.00
#
_symmetry.space_group_name_H-M   'P 1'
#
loop_
_entity.id
_entity.type
_entity.pdbx_description
1 polymer ?
#
loop_
_entity_poly.entity_id
_entity_poly.type
_entity_poly.pdbx_seq_one_letter_code
_entity_poly.pdbx_strand_id
1 'polypeptide(L)'
;MKRVLLLANGPGELWCWARPMIPALGERGFNVSLRLLPCQYASGNEKDIANNLVGGGVDPPMSVFAALAGKKGIGYDAILQLGGDLLFGLAFSARNRAPLFCYTYGPKPLLKRCDGVFSAFEGTCQFGGAVRDKLLIVGDLGADALAMDSGEFRWTTGRSPRIVLFPGSRRVIRSAALPFIRDLAARIKERLPLSEIVIAISPFSEPGEEEKWRSLGLRAVASPTGSILRGADLAVTQPGTNTLE
;
A
#
# COMPACT_ATOMS: atom_id res chain seq x y z
N MET A 1 23.23 -7.20 -14.97
CA MET A 1 22.04 -7.43 -14.10
C MET A 1 20.89 -6.64 -14.69
N LYS A 2 19.71 -7.27 -14.88
CA LYS A 2 18.55 -6.57 -15.48
C LYS A 2 17.95 -5.58 -14.47
N ARG A 3 17.53 -4.41 -14.96
CA ARG A 3 16.98 -3.30 -14.18
C ARG A 3 15.46 -3.22 -14.32
N VAL A 4 14.74 -3.19 -13.20
CA VAL A 4 13.29 -3.05 -13.16
C VAL A 4 12.92 -1.74 -12.47
N LEU A 5 12.10 -0.92 -13.12
CA LEU A 5 11.51 0.27 -12.51
C LEU A 5 10.12 -0.07 -11.96
N LEU A 6 9.95 0.04 -10.65
CA LEU A 6 8.66 0.03 -9.98
C LEU A 6 8.08 1.44 -9.93
N LEU A 7 6.81 1.57 -10.32
CA LEU A 7 6.04 2.80 -10.20
C LEU A 7 4.90 2.58 -9.21
N ALA A 8 4.82 3.45 -8.19
CA ALA A 8 3.75 3.44 -7.19
C ALA A 8 3.26 4.87 -6.95
N ASN A 9 1.95 5.09 -6.83
CA ASN A 9 1.34 6.40 -6.66
C ASN A 9 1.06 6.69 -5.17
N GLY A 10 0.50 5.74 -4.44
CA GLY A 10 0.00 5.99 -3.08
C GLY A 10 0.72 5.24 -1.95
N PRO A 11 0.43 5.62 -0.69
CA PRO A 11 0.89 4.88 0.49
C PRO A 11 0.52 3.40 0.43
N GLY A 12 -0.69 3.05 -0.02
CA GLY A 12 -1.08 1.64 -0.19
C GLY A 12 -0.31 0.88 -1.24
N GLU A 13 -0.11 1.46 -2.42
CA GLU A 13 0.67 0.81 -3.47
C GLU A 13 2.13 0.66 -3.03
N LEU A 14 2.66 1.62 -2.28
CA LEU A 14 4.00 1.54 -1.69
C LEU A 14 4.09 0.44 -0.63
N TRP A 15 3.18 0.43 0.35
CA TRP A 15 3.27 -0.44 1.52
C TRP A 15 2.73 -1.85 1.30
N CYS A 16 1.65 -1.97 0.55
CA CYS A 16 1.02 -3.25 0.28
C CYS A 16 1.59 -3.92 -0.97
N TRP A 17 2.07 -3.17 -1.98
CA TRP A 17 2.49 -3.80 -3.25
C TRP A 17 3.99 -3.68 -3.53
N ALA A 18 4.59 -2.49 -3.39
CA ALA A 18 6.01 -2.31 -3.67
C ALA A 18 6.88 -3.00 -2.61
N ARG A 19 6.52 -2.86 -1.33
CA ARG A 19 7.22 -3.46 -0.19
C ARG A 19 7.50 -4.98 -0.35
N PRO A 20 6.52 -5.84 -0.68
CA PRO A 20 6.82 -7.26 -0.95
C PRO A 20 7.48 -7.50 -2.31
N MET A 21 7.19 -6.68 -3.33
CA MET A 21 7.72 -6.88 -4.69
C MET A 21 9.23 -6.60 -4.79
N ILE A 22 9.73 -5.59 -4.09
CA ILE A 22 11.15 -5.19 -4.11
C ILE A 22 12.08 -6.36 -3.72
N PRO A 23 11.95 -6.99 -2.54
CA PRO A 23 12.81 -8.11 -2.17
C PRO A 23 12.60 -9.32 -3.09
N ALA A 24 11.36 -9.63 -3.48
CA ALA A 24 11.07 -10.76 -4.37
C ALA A 24 11.76 -10.65 -5.75
N LEU A 25 11.90 -9.42 -6.27
CA LEU A 25 12.68 -9.14 -7.49
C LEU A 25 14.18 -9.17 -7.21
N GLY A 26 14.63 -8.61 -6.09
CA GLY A 26 16.04 -8.63 -5.68
C GLY A 26 16.60 -10.04 -5.54
N GLU A 27 15.86 -10.94 -4.89
CA GLU A 27 16.19 -12.37 -4.72
C GLU A 27 16.32 -13.11 -6.05
N ARG A 28 15.59 -12.66 -7.08
CA ARG A 28 15.68 -13.18 -8.46
C ARG A 28 16.81 -12.54 -9.28
N GLY A 29 17.64 -11.70 -8.65
CA GLY A 29 18.79 -11.06 -9.27
C GLY A 29 18.45 -9.84 -10.14
N PHE A 30 17.30 -9.19 -9.92
CA PHE A 30 16.99 -7.92 -10.57
C PHE A 30 17.52 -6.75 -9.73
N ASN A 31 17.98 -5.70 -10.42
CA ASN A 31 18.26 -4.42 -9.80
C ASN A 31 16.97 -3.58 -9.84
N VAL A 32 16.37 -3.33 -8.67
CA VAL A 32 15.08 -2.68 -8.55
C VAL A 32 15.27 -1.21 -8.22
N SER A 33 14.62 -0.34 -8.98
CA SER A 33 14.47 1.08 -8.66
C SER A 33 13.00 1.38 -8.42
N LEU A 34 12.70 2.27 -7.48
CA LEU A 34 11.35 2.68 -7.14
C LEU A 34 11.19 4.17 -7.44
N ARG A 35 10.09 4.53 -8.09
CA ARG A 35 9.70 5.92 -8.31
C ARG A 35 8.27 6.13 -7.84
N LEU A 36 8.12 7.13 -6.98
CA LEU A 36 6.81 7.60 -6.54
C LEU A 36 6.20 8.46 -7.64
N LEU A 37 4.94 8.21 -7.99
CA LEU A 37 4.20 9.02 -8.94
C LEU A 37 3.38 10.09 -8.21
N PRO A 38 3.10 11.24 -8.86
CA PRO A 38 2.24 12.26 -8.26
C PRO A 38 0.91 11.65 -7.82
N CYS A 39 0.59 11.82 -6.55
CA CYS A 39 -0.63 11.31 -5.98
C CYS A 39 -1.27 12.38 -5.12
N GLN A 40 -2.52 12.69 -5.43
CA GLN A 40 -3.38 13.58 -4.65
C GLN A 40 -3.62 13.07 -3.20
N TYR A 41 -3.15 11.85 -2.90
CA TYR A 41 -3.34 11.17 -1.64
C TYR A 41 -2.05 10.97 -0.83
N ALA A 42 -0.98 11.67 -1.18
CA ALA A 42 0.26 11.63 -0.42
C ALA A 42 0.03 12.07 1.04
N SER A 43 0.53 11.27 1.97
CA SER A 43 0.57 11.51 3.40
C SER A 43 1.73 12.42 3.82
N GLY A 44 2.78 12.53 2.98
CA GLY A 44 3.97 13.34 3.20
C GLY A 44 5.20 12.53 3.61
N ASN A 45 5.01 11.28 4.05
CA ASN A 45 6.07 10.38 4.54
C ASN A 45 6.50 9.32 3.52
N GLU A 46 5.88 9.28 2.33
CA GLU A 46 6.13 8.24 1.33
C GLU A 46 7.60 8.19 0.89
N LYS A 47 8.26 9.35 0.78
CA LYS A 47 9.65 9.42 0.34
C LYS A 47 10.58 8.73 1.34
N ASP A 48 10.37 8.95 2.63
CA ASP A 48 11.21 8.40 3.68
C ASP A 48 10.97 6.88 3.82
N ILE A 49 9.71 6.45 3.78
CA ILE A 49 9.36 5.02 3.77
C ILE A 49 9.93 4.34 2.53
N ALA A 50 9.78 4.94 1.36
CA ALA A 50 10.31 4.38 0.12
C ALA A 50 11.84 4.29 0.16
N ASN A 51 12.55 5.26 0.73
CA ASN A 51 14.01 5.22 0.86
C ASN A 51 14.47 4.07 1.77
N ASN A 52 13.69 3.73 2.79
CA ASN A 52 13.96 2.58 3.64
C ASN A 52 13.68 1.24 2.92
N LEU A 53 12.76 1.23 1.95
CA LEU A 53 12.44 0.03 1.15
C LEU A 53 13.47 -0.25 0.06
N VAL A 54 13.99 0.79 -0.60
CA VAL A 54 15.08 0.66 -1.59
C VAL A 54 16.36 1.29 -1.04
N GLY A 55 17.32 0.45 -0.62
CA GLY A 55 18.63 0.92 -0.14
C GLY A 55 19.47 1.73 -1.15
N GLY A 56 18.96 1.97 -2.36
CA GLY A 56 19.59 2.72 -3.45
C GLY A 56 18.95 4.09 -3.76
N GLY A 57 18.04 4.57 -2.91
CA GLY A 57 17.41 5.89 -3.06
C GLY A 57 16.18 5.88 -3.97
N VAL A 58 15.20 6.70 -3.61
CA VAL A 58 13.93 6.85 -4.33
C VAL A 58 13.96 8.10 -5.17
N ASP A 59 13.65 7.94 -6.45
CA ASP A 59 13.48 9.08 -7.33
C ASP A 59 12.20 9.86 -6.95
N PRO A 60 12.27 11.20 -6.84
CA PRO A 60 11.12 12.01 -6.46
C PRO A 60 9.99 11.97 -7.51
N PRO A 61 8.76 12.35 -7.12
CA PRO A 61 7.64 12.49 -8.03
C PRO A 61 7.98 13.40 -9.20
N MET A 62 7.59 12.97 -10.40
CA MET A 62 7.87 13.66 -11.66
C MET A 62 6.60 13.68 -12.50
N SER A 63 6.35 14.79 -13.21
CA SER A 63 5.22 14.88 -14.15
C SER A 63 5.41 13.95 -15.35
N VAL A 64 4.32 13.56 -16.03
CA VAL A 64 4.38 12.73 -17.25
C VAL A 64 5.25 13.41 -18.32
N PHE A 65 5.13 14.73 -18.47
CA PHE A 65 5.94 15.51 -19.42
C PHE A 65 7.42 15.47 -19.05
N ALA A 66 7.78 15.59 -17.78
CA ALA A 66 9.17 15.46 -17.34
C ALA A 66 9.68 14.01 -17.46
N ALA A 67 8.81 13.02 -17.27
CA ALA A 67 9.15 11.62 -17.50
C ALA A 67 9.50 11.36 -18.98
N LEU A 68 8.80 12.01 -19.91
CA LEU A 68 9.09 11.97 -21.36
C LEU A 68 10.29 12.83 -21.77
N ALA A 69 10.42 14.03 -21.20
CA ALA A 69 11.43 15.03 -21.60
C ALA A 69 12.80 14.87 -20.91
N GLY A 70 12.88 14.08 -19.83
CA GLY A 70 14.12 13.88 -19.09
C GLY A 70 15.22 13.26 -19.95
N LYS A 71 16.47 13.75 -19.78
CA LYS A 71 17.67 13.18 -20.46
C LYS A 71 17.73 11.67 -20.26
N LYS A 72 18.23 10.90 -21.27
CA LYS A 72 18.49 9.46 -21.13
C LYS A 72 19.42 9.22 -19.94
N GLY A 73 18.84 8.84 -18.80
CA GLY A 73 19.59 8.39 -17.63
C GLY A 73 19.96 6.92 -17.80
N ILE A 74 20.19 6.26 -16.67
CA ILE A 74 20.25 4.80 -16.60
C ILE A 74 18.95 4.22 -17.20
N GLY A 75 19.09 3.37 -18.22
CA GLY A 75 17.96 2.67 -18.84
C GLY A 75 17.45 1.52 -17.97
N TYR A 76 16.14 1.25 -18.07
CA TYR A 76 15.47 0.12 -17.44
C TYR A 76 15.10 -0.94 -18.47
N ASP A 77 15.20 -2.21 -18.09
CA ASP A 77 14.86 -3.36 -18.94
C ASP A 77 13.37 -3.73 -18.87
N ALA A 78 12.68 -3.34 -17.80
CA ALA A 78 11.24 -3.51 -17.64
C ALA A 78 10.64 -2.44 -16.72
N ILE A 79 9.39 -2.07 -16.98
CA ILE A 79 8.61 -1.18 -16.13
C ILE A 79 7.47 -1.99 -15.52
N LEU A 80 7.36 -2.00 -14.19
CA LEU A 80 6.23 -2.60 -13.48
C LEU A 80 5.48 -1.51 -12.73
N GLN A 81 4.27 -1.20 -13.20
CA GLN A 81 3.41 -0.23 -12.55
C GLN A 81 2.44 -0.90 -11.60
N LEU A 82 2.51 -0.48 -10.33
CA LEU A 82 1.69 -0.94 -9.24
C LEU A 82 0.52 0.03 -9.11
N GLY A 83 -0.61 -0.30 -9.76
CA GLY A 83 -1.79 0.55 -9.66
C GLY A 83 -1.71 1.85 -10.45
N GLY A 84 -2.38 2.86 -9.93
CA GLY A 84 -2.33 4.21 -10.47
C GLY A 84 -2.82 4.43 -11.91
N ASP A 85 -2.48 5.62 -12.41
CA ASP A 85 -2.67 6.07 -13.80
C ASP A 85 -1.54 5.58 -14.71
N LEU A 86 -1.89 4.77 -15.72
CA LEU A 86 -0.95 4.12 -16.64
C LEU A 86 -0.24 5.09 -17.61
N LEU A 87 -0.63 6.36 -17.68
CA LEU A 87 0.09 7.34 -18.51
C LEU A 87 1.58 7.42 -18.15
N PHE A 88 1.92 7.31 -16.87
CA PHE A 88 3.30 7.29 -16.40
C PHE A 88 4.05 6.04 -16.86
N GLY A 89 3.48 4.85 -16.67
CA GLY A 89 4.07 3.60 -17.13
C GLY A 89 4.30 3.57 -18.63
N LEU A 90 3.34 4.08 -19.42
CA LEU A 90 3.49 4.21 -20.86
C LEU A 90 4.61 5.18 -21.24
N ALA A 91 4.71 6.33 -20.56
CA ALA A 91 5.78 7.28 -20.78
C ALA A 91 7.18 6.69 -20.47
N PHE A 92 7.32 5.98 -19.35
CA PHE A 92 8.58 5.34 -18.97
C PHE A 92 8.93 4.16 -19.88
N SER A 93 7.94 3.35 -20.28
CA SER A 93 8.12 2.27 -21.25
C SER A 93 8.61 2.80 -22.59
N ALA A 94 7.97 3.85 -23.13
CA ALA A 94 8.37 4.48 -24.38
C ALA A 94 9.79 5.08 -24.30
N ARG A 95 10.12 5.78 -23.20
CA ARG A 95 11.44 6.37 -22.98
C ARG A 95 12.56 5.31 -22.93
N ASN A 96 12.30 4.16 -22.31
CA ASN A 96 13.28 3.10 -22.13
C ASN A 96 13.27 2.05 -23.26
N ARG A 97 12.24 2.07 -24.12
CA ARG A 97 11.95 0.99 -25.09
C ARG A 97 11.87 -0.37 -24.39
N ALA A 98 11.19 -0.40 -23.25
CA ALA A 98 11.08 -1.54 -22.36
C ALA A 98 9.61 -1.97 -22.21
N PRO A 99 9.31 -3.26 -21.99
CA PRO A 99 7.96 -3.73 -21.76
C PRO A 99 7.34 -3.10 -20.51
N LEU A 100 6.02 -2.85 -20.59
CA LEU A 100 5.20 -2.36 -19.49
C LEU A 100 4.33 -3.46 -18.92
N PHE A 101 4.51 -3.74 -17.64
CA PHE A 101 3.63 -4.60 -16.86
C PHE A 101 2.80 -3.77 -15.88
N CYS A 102 1.59 -4.22 -15.55
CA CYS A 102 0.75 -3.60 -14.54
C CYS A 102 0.19 -4.62 -13.57
N TYR A 103 0.33 -4.37 -12.26
CA TYR A 103 -0.43 -5.06 -11.22
C TYR A 103 -1.64 -4.20 -10.81
N THR A 104 -2.84 -4.79 -10.75
CA THR A 104 -4.08 -4.09 -10.42
C THR A 104 -5.14 -5.03 -9.83
N TYR A 105 -5.98 -4.53 -8.93
CA TYR A 105 -7.16 -5.26 -8.43
C TYR A 105 -8.35 -5.25 -9.38
N GLY A 106 -8.39 -4.33 -10.35
CA GLY A 106 -9.53 -4.19 -11.25
C GLY A 106 -9.20 -3.53 -12.58
N PRO A 107 -10.18 -3.47 -13.50
CA PRO A 107 -10.01 -2.84 -14.80
C PRO A 107 -9.76 -1.34 -14.65
N LYS A 108 -8.88 -0.81 -15.51
CA LYS A 108 -8.60 0.63 -15.60
C LYS A 108 -8.31 1.04 -17.04
N PRO A 109 -8.46 2.34 -17.36
CA PRO A 109 -8.09 2.86 -18.68
C PRO A 109 -6.67 2.47 -19.06
N LEU A 110 -6.43 2.22 -20.35
CA LEU A 110 -5.11 1.95 -20.95
C LEU A 110 -4.45 0.60 -20.65
N LEU A 111 -5.05 -0.31 -19.85
CA LEU A 111 -4.49 -1.65 -19.59
C LEU A 111 -4.15 -2.44 -20.85
N LYS A 112 -4.94 -2.28 -21.92
CA LYS A 112 -4.70 -2.95 -23.22
C LYS A 112 -3.35 -2.60 -23.86
N ARG A 113 -2.74 -1.48 -23.44
CA ARG A 113 -1.42 -1.00 -23.90
C ARG A 113 -0.26 -1.59 -23.11
N CYS A 114 -0.53 -2.33 -22.01
CA CYS A 114 0.49 -3.09 -21.31
C CYS A 114 0.85 -4.36 -22.09
N ASP A 115 2.08 -4.82 -21.90
CA ASP A 115 2.60 -6.08 -22.42
C ASP A 115 2.13 -7.27 -21.56
N GLY A 116 1.91 -7.04 -20.26
CA GLY A 116 1.27 -8.01 -19.35
C GLY A 116 0.52 -7.33 -18.22
N VAL A 117 -0.55 -7.97 -17.74
CA VAL A 117 -1.39 -7.50 -16.64
C VAL A 117 -1.47 -8.58 -15.57
N PHE A 118 -1.22 -8.20 -14.33
CA PHE A 118 -1.24 -9.05 -13.16
C PHE A 118 -2.39 -8.64 -12.24
N SER A 119 -3.11 -9.59 -11.68
CA SER A 119 -4.19 -9.31 -10.72
C SER A 119 -4.27 -10.35 -9.61
N ALA A 120 -4.81 -9.95 -8.47
CA ALA A 120 -5.06 -10.83 -7.34
C ALA A 120 -6.34 -11.67 -7.50
N PHE A 121 -7.36 -11.13 -8.16
CA PHE A 121 -8.70 -11.69 -8.14
C PHE A 121 -9.17 -12.06 -9.54
N GLU A 122 -9.84 -13.21 -9.65
CA GLU A 122 -10.50 -13.66 -10.88
C GLU A 122 -11.74 -12.82 -11.17
N GLY A 123 -11.52 -11.59 -11.65
CA GLY A 123 -12.57 -10.69 -12.16
C GLY A 123 -12.71 -10.77 -13.67
N THR A 124 -12.52 -11.93 -14.29
CA THR A 124 -12.34 -12.10 -15.76
C THR A 124 -13.49 -11.52 -16.59
N CYS A 125 -14.70 -11.40 -16.04
CA CYS A 125 -15.85 -10.74 -16.67
C CYS A 125 -15.75 -9.19 -16.70
N GLN A 126 -14.90 -8.59 -15.86
CA GLN A 126 -14.69 -7.14 -15.75
C GLN A 126 -13.61 -6.62 -16.70
N PHE A 127 -12.76 -7.51 -17.24
CA PHE A 127 -11.70 -7.15 -18.19
C PHE A 127 -12.13 -7.42 -19.63
N GLY A 128 -11.98 -6.41 -20.51
CA GLY A 128 -12.24 -6.55 -21.94
C GLY A 128 -11.27 -7.51 -22.64
N GLY A 129 -11.68 -8.07 -23.79
CA GLY A 129 -10.98 -9.17 -24.48
C GLY A 129 -9.46 -8.97 -24.66
N ALA A 130 -9.03 -7.82 -25.19
CA ALA A 130 -7.60 -7.55 -25.42
C ALA A 130 -6.75 -7.47 -24.13
N VAL A 131 -7.36 -7.26 -22.97
CA VAL A 131 -6.66 -7.31 -21.67
C VAL A 131 -6.65 -8.74 -21.14
N ARG A 132 -7.72 -9.50 -21.36
CA ARG A 132 -7.87 -10.88 -20.91
C ARG A 132 -6.75 -11.78 -21.46
N ASP A 133 -6.36 -11.60 -22.72
CA ASP A 133 -5.30 -12.39 -23.37
C ASP A 133 -3.91 -12.18 -22.74
N LYS A 134 -3.74 -11.12 -21.96
CA LYS A 134 -2.48 -10.74 -21.29
C LYS A 134 -2.60 -10.74 -19.77
N LEU A 135 -3.74 -11.18 -19.24
CA LEU A 135 -4.04 -11.18 -17.82
C LEU A 135 -3.53 -12.47 -17.18
N LEU A 136 -2.76 -12.33 -16.11
CA LEU A 136 -2.34 -13.42 -15.26
C LEU A 136 -2.80 -13.15 -13.82
N ILE A 137 -3.43 -14.16 -13.21
CA ILE A 137 -3.83 -14.10 -11.81
C ILE A 137 -2.66 -14.61 -10.96
N VAL A 138 -2.13 -13.77 -10.09
CA VAL A 138 -0.85 -14.00 -9.39
C VAL A 138 -0.96 -13.96 -7.87
N GLY A 139 -2.16 -13.80 -7.33
CA GLY A 139 -2.38 -13.64 -5.89
C GLY A 139 -2.26 -12.19 -5.41
N ASP A 140 -2.43 -11.99 -4.10
CA ASP A 140 -2.57 -10.67 -3.51
C ASP A 140 -1.29 -10.20 -2.79
N LEU A 141 -0.60 -9.23 -3.39
CA LEU A 141 0.55 -8.57 -2.76
C LEU A 141 0.21 -7.94 -1.40
N GLY A 142 -1.03 -7.50 -1.18
CA GLY A 142 -1.46 -7.02 0.14
C GLY A 142 -1.41 -8.10 1.21
N ALA A 143 -1.76 -9.35 0.86
CA ALA A 143 -1.61 -10.49 1.76
C ALA A 143 -0.12 -10.83 1.99
N ASP A 144 0.71 -10.75 0.94
CA ASP A 144 2.16 -10.95 1.07
C ASP A 144 2.78 -9.90 2.00
N ALA A 145 2.38 -8.64 1.86
CA ALA A 145 2.82 -7.56 2.72
C ALA A 145 2.43 -7.82 4.20
N LEU A 146 1.22 -8.31 4.47
CA LEU A 146 0.82 -8.69 5.82
C LEU A 146 1.61 -9.90 6.36
N ALA A 147 2.01 -10.83 5.50
CA ALA A 147 2.84 -11.95 5.89
C ALA A 147 4.28 -11.53 6.25
N MET A 148 4.77 -10.42 5.66
CA MET A 148 6.06 -9.82 6.03
C MET A 148 6.06 -9.13 7.39
N ASP A 149 4.88 -8.82 7.96
CA ASP A 149 4.79 -8.14 9.24
C ASP A 149 5.27 -9.04 10.39
N SER A 150 6.55 -8.83 10.73
CA SER A 150 7.24 -9.47 11.85
C SER A 150 7.11 -8.66 13.12
N GLY A 151 7.01 -9.32 14.27
CA GLY A 151 6.95 -8.69 15.59
C GLY A 151 5.80 -9.22 16.43
N GLU A 152 5.97 -9.22 17.75
CA GLU A 152 4.93 -9.64 18.67
C GLU A 152 4.05 -8.46 19.07
N PHE A 153 2.76 -8.55 18.73
CA PHE A 153 1.74 -7.74 19.38
C PHE A 153 0.99 -8.60 20.39
N ARG A 154 0.90 -8.14 21.64
CA ARG A 154 0.27 -8.89 22.72
C ARG A 154 -1.08 -8.27 23.10
N TRP A 155 -2.12 -9.03 22.83
CA TRP A 155 -3.44 -8.84 23.41
C TRP A 155 -3.44 -9.20 24.89
N THR A 156 -4.27 -8.54 25.69
CA THR A 156 -4.41 -8.84 27.11
C THR A 156 -5.12 -10.19 27.30
N THR A 157 -4.48 -11.09 28.05
CA THR A 157 -5.06 -12.40 28.39
C THR A 157 -6.40 -12.23 29.12
N GLY A 158 -7.38 -13.06 28.77
CA GLY A 158 -8.71 -13.03 29.39
C GLY A 158 -9.63 -11.90 28.92
N ARG A 159 -9.20 -11.06 27.96
CA ARG A 159 -10.07 -10.06 27.33
C ARG A 159 -10.55 -10.49 25.94
N SER A 160 -11.85 -10.31 25.71
CA SER A 160 -12.55 -10.65 24.48
C SER A 160 -13.91 -9.93 24.45
N PRO A 161 -14.42 -9.51 23.27
CA PRO A 161 -13.77 -9.59 21.96
C PRO A 161 -12.62 -8.59 21.81
N ARG A 162 -11.60 -8.99 21.06
CA ARG A 162 -10.43 -8.19 20.67
C ARG A 162 -10.74 -7.50 19.35
N ILE A 163 -10.92 -6.19 19.42
CA ILE A 163 -11.42 -5.36 18.32
C ILE A 163 -10.32 -4.41 17.88
N VAL A 164 -10.03 -4.40 16.58
CA VAL A 164 -9.09 -3.47 15.96
C VAL A 164 -9.89 -2.43 15.17
N LEU A 165 -9.64 -1.15 15.43
CA LEU A 165 -10.22 -0.04 14.68
C LEU A 165 -9.14 0.61 13.83
N PHE A 166 -9.40 0.75 12.53
CA PHE A 166 -8.50 1.36 11.56
C PHE A 166 -8.96 2.78 11.21
N PRO A 167 -8.26 3.83 11.68
CA PRO A 167 -8.63 5.22 11.40
C PRO A 167 -8.23 5.68 9.99
N GLY A 168 -7.51 4.84 9.24
CA GLY A 168 -7.06 5.08 7.86
C GLY A 168 -5.60 5.55 7.73
N SER A 169 -5.07 5.46 6.52
CA SER A 169 -3.67 5.77 6.20
C SER A 169 -3.32 7.25 6.03
N ARG A 170 -4.34 8.12 5.93
CA ARG A 170 -4.14 9.55 5.63
C ARG A 170 -4.54 10.43 6.80
N ARG A 171 -3.73 11.46 7.07
CA ARG A 171 -3.95 12.40 8.18
C ARG A 171 -5.35 13.02 8.18
N VAL A 172 -5.85 13.47 7.03
CA VAL A 172 -7.18 14.09 6.93
C VAL A 172 -8.28 13.09 7.28
N ILE A 173 -8.15 11.84 6.78
CA ILE A 173 -9.10 10.76 7.07
C ILE A 173 -9.08 10.42 8.57
N ARG A 174 -7.88 10.20 9.14
CA ARG A 174 -7.72 9.92 10.57
C ARG A 174 -8.27 11.02 11.45
N SER A 175 -7.97 12.27 11.11
CA SER A 175 -8.44 13.44 11.87
C SER A 175 -9.97 13.57 11.83
N ALA A 176 -10.59 13.30 10.68
CA ALA A 176 -12.05 13.27 10.54
C ALA A 176 -12.69 12.07 11.25
N ALA A 177 -12.02 10.91 11.26
CA ALA A 177 -12.52 9.67 11.87
C ALA A 177 -12.41 9.67 13.40
N LEU A 178 -11.49 10.45 13.98
CA LEU A 178 -11.19 10.46 15.41
C LEU A 178 -12.41 10.62 16.34
N PRO A 179 -13.29 11.64 16.18
CA PRO A 179 -14.44 11.79 17.08
C PRO A 179 -15.38 10.58 16.99
N PHE A 180 -15.61 10.07 15.77
CA PHE A 180 -16.44 8.89 15.55
C PHE A 180 -15.84 7.64 16.19
N ILE A 181 -14.54 7.38 16.02
CA ILE A 181 -13.85 6.22 16.59
C ILE A 181 -13.85 6.27 18.11
N ARG A 182 -13.65 7.45 18.70
CA ARG A 182 -13.72 7.62 20.16
C ARG A 182 -15.11 7.26 20.69
N ASP A 183 -16.15 7.82 20.09
CA ASP A 183 -17.53 7.57 20.52
C ASP A 183 -17.95 6.12 20.28
N LEU A 184 -17.49 5.51 19.17
CA LEU A 184 -17.67 4.10 18.87
C LEU A 184 -17.01 3.22 19.95
N ALA A 185 -15.74 3.49 20.28
CA ALA A 185 -15.01 2.74 21.30
C ALA A 185 -15.70 2.82 22.67
N ALA A 186 -16.19 3.99 23.06
CA ALA A 186 -16.95 4.18 24.30
C ALA A 186 -18.23 3.32 24.31
N ARG A 187 -19.03 3.38 23.24
CA ARG A 187 -20.28 2.59 23.11
C ARG A 187 -20.04 1.09 23.05
N ILE A 188 -18.96 0.64 22.41
CA ILE A 188 -18.55 -0.77 22.44
C ILE A 188 -18.21 -1.16 23.87
N LYS A 189 -17.47 -0.32 24.61
CA LYS A 189 -17.08 -0.60 25.99
C LYS A 189 -18.26 -0.68 26.96
N GLU A 190 -19.25 0.18 26.80
CA GLU A 190 -20.50 0.13 27.57
C GLU A 190 -21.25 -1.20 27.37
N ARG A 191 -21.31 -1.69 26.12
CA ARG A 191 -22.05 -2.91 25.77
C ARG A 191 -21.24 -4.19 25.99
N LEU A 192 -19.93 -4.12 25.84
CA LEU A 192 -18.98 -5.23 25.95
C LEU A 192 -17.83 -4.83 26.89
N PRO A 193 -18.04 -4.82 28.22
CA PRO A 193 -17.03 -4.33 29.16
C PRO A 193 -15.70 -5.09 29.10
N LEU A 194 -15.76 -6.41 28.84
CA LEU A 194 -14.59 -7.30 28.72
C LEU A 194 -13.83 -7.19 27.40
N SER A 195 -14.34 -6.41 26.42
CA SER A 195 -13.68 -6.21 25.13
C SER A 195 -12.27 -5.64 25.28
N GLU A 196 -11.43 -5.78 24.28
CA GLU A 196 -10.17 -5.05 24.18
C GLU A 196 -10.15 -4.34 22.85
N ILE A 197 -10.06 -3.01 22.88
CA ILE A 197 -10.11 -2.20 21.67
C ILE A 197 -8.72 -1.61 21.44
N VAL A 198 -8.20 -1.80 20.23
CA VAL A 198 -6.91 -1.25 19.79
C VAL A 198 -7.14 -0.39 18.55
N ILE A 199 -6.55 0.80 18.53
CA ILE A 199 -6.50 1.66 17.34
C ILE A 199 -5.18 1.37 16.63
N ALA A 200 -5.26 0.75 15.45
CA ALA A 200 -4.08 0.46 14.63
C ALA A 200 -3.73 1.70 13.81
N ILE A 201 -2.67 2.40 14.20
CA ILE A 201 -2.20 3.60 13.51
C ILE A 201 -1.35 3.19 12.31
N SER A 202 -1.61 3.82 11.17
CA SER A 202 -0.92 3.54 9.91
C SER A 202 0.60 3.83 10.02
N PRO A 203 1.46 3.02 9.38
CA PRO A 203 2.89 3.29 9.22
C PRO A 203 3.23 4.67 8.64
N PHE A 204 2.28 5.30 7.94
CA PHE A 204 2.41 6.66 7.39
C PHE A 204 2.00 7.77 8.37
N SER A 205 1.70 7.45 9.63
CA SER A 205 1.36 8.45 10.64
C SER A 205 2.50 9.41 10.94
N GLU A 206 2.15 10.62 11.36
CA GLU A 206 3.14 11.59 11.82
C GLU A 206 3.73 11.15 13.18
N PRO A 207 5.00 11.43 13.47
CA PRO A 207 5.56 11.21 14.81
C PRO A 207 4.71 11.88 15.89
N GLY A 208 4.41 11.17 16.97
CA GLY A 208 3.57 11.67 18.06
C GLY A 208 2.05 11.46 17.85
N GLU A 209 1.63 10.93 16.71
CA GLU A 209 0.20 10.70 16.47
C GLU A 209 -0.37 9.65 17.42
N GLU A 210 0.37 8.57 17.74
CA GLU A 210 -0.06 7.58 18.73
C GLU A 210 -0.40 8.21 20.10
N GLU A 211 0.45 9.11 20.58
CA GLU A 211 0.27 9.84 21.84
C GLU A 211 -0.99 10.69 21.82
N LYS A 212 -1.32 11.31 20.68
CA LYS A 212 -2.56 12.08 20.51
C LYS A 212 -3.80 11.21 20.67
N TRP A 213 -3.78 9.98 20.16
CA TRP A 213 -4.89 9.05 20.35
C TRP A 213 -4.93 8.51 21.80
N ARG A 214 -3.76 8.25 22.40
CA ARG A 214 -3.63 7.80 23.81
C ARG A 214 -4.14 8.83 24.81
N SER A 215 -3.90 10.12 24.59
CA SER A 215 -4.38 11.19 25.47
C SER A 215 -5.91 11.30 25.52
N LEU A 216 -6.60 10.71 24.54
CA LEU A 216 -8.07 10.61 24.48
C LEU A 216 -8.60 9.33 25.14
N GLY A 217 -7.76 8.59 25.85
CA GLY A 217 -8.12 7.34 26.52
C GLY A 217 -8.22 6.13 25.59
N LEU A 218 -7.71 6.23 24.35
CA LEU A 218 -7.73 5.14 23.38
C LEU A 218 -6.40 4.40 23.36
N ARG A 219 -6.42 3.06 23.29
CA ARG A 219 -5.19 2.28 23.12
C ARG A 219 -4.75 2.32 21.65
N ALA A 220 -3.95 3.30 21.28
CA ALA A 220 -3.36 3.41 19.95
C ALA A 220 -1.95 2.82 19.88
N VAL A 221 -1.66 2.12 18.78
CA VAL A 221 -0.37 1.48 18.51
C VAL A 221 -0.01 1.58 17.03
N ALA A 222 1.28 1.80 16.72
CA ALA A 222 1.83 1.68 15.37
C ALA A 222 2.56 0.34 15.13
N SER A 223 2.12 -0.72 15.83
CA SER A 223 2.67 -2.07 15.62
C SER A 223 2.29 -2.60 14.23
N PRO A 224 3.09 -3.53 13.65
CA PRO A 224 2.78 -4.13 12.35
C PRO A 224 1.36 -4.72 12.31
N THR A 225 0.62 -4.38 11.26
CA THR A 225 -0.82 -4.70 11.13
C THR A 225 -1.07 -6.20 11.18
N GLY A 226 -0.24 -7.00 10.50
CA GLY A 226 -0.32 -8.45 10.54
C GLY A 226 -0.20 -9.00 11.97
N SER A 227 0.65 -8.41 12.80
CA SER A 227 0.81 -8.81 14.21
C SER A 227 -0.42 -8.52 15.05
N ILE A 228 -1.06 -7.36 14.84
CA ILE A 228 -2.28 -6.99 15.55
C ILE A 228 -3.43 -7.94 15.17
N LEU A 229 -3.60 -8.18 13.86
CA LEU A 229 -4.69 -8.97 13.30
C LEU A 229 -4.64 -10.46 13.70
N ARG A 230 -3.45 -11.05 13.89
CA ARG A 230 -3.30 -12.48 14.27
C ARG A 230 -4.09 -12.90 15.51
N GLY A 231 -4.35 -11.98 16.43
CA GLY A 231 -5.10 -12.25 17.66
C GLY A 231 -6.44 -11.52 17.77
N ALA A 232 -6.86 -10.79 16.73
CA ALA A 232 -8.09 -10.01 16.73
C ALA A 232 -9.31 -10.88 16.41
N ASP A 233 -10.42 -10.61 17.10
CA ASP A 233 -11.72 -11.24 16.84
C ASP A 233 -12.53 -10.45 15.80
N LEU A 234 -12.28 -9.12 15.71
CA LEU A 234 -12.97 -8.22 14.79
C LEU A 234 -12.04 -7.10 14.31
N ALA A 235 -12.05 -6.83 13.01
CA ALA A 235 -11.43 -5.65 12.41
C ALA A 235 -12.52 -4.73 11.86
N VAL A 236 -12.51 -3.47 12.27
CA VAL A 236 -13.43 -2.43 11.79
C VAL A 236 -12.63 -1.42 11.00
N THR A 237 -12.99 -1.26 9.74
CA THR A 237 -12.32 -0.34 8.83
C THR A 237 -13.31 0.50 8.03
N GLN A 238 -12.82 1.63 7.54
CA GLN A 238 -13.46 2.38 6.48
C GLN A 238 -13.21 1.68 5.12
N PRO A 239 -14.20 1.63 4.22
CA PRO A 239 -14.01 1.02 2.91
C PRO A 239 -12.93 1.75 2.11
N GLY A 240 -11.97 0.98 1.57
CA GLY A 240 -10.86 1.47 0.76
C GLY A 240 -9.58 0.67 0.98
N THR A 241 -8.65 0.78 0.02
CA THR A 241 -7.30 0.18 0.13
C THR A 241 -6.54 0.72 1.35
N ASN A 242 -6.85 1.96 1.76
CA ASN A 242 -6.36 2.74 2.91
C ASN A 242 -6.44 2.06 4.30
N THR A 243 -6.98 0.84 4.38
CA THR A 243 -7.18 0.10 5.62
C THR A 243 -5.92 -0.59 6.12
N LEU A 244 -5.15 -1.17 5.20
CA LEU A 244 -3.95 -1.96 5.47
C LEU A 244 -2.67 -1.19 5.10
N GLU A 245 -2.81 0.08 4.70
CA GLU A 245 -1.71 1.00 4.36
C GLU A 245 -1.15 1.71 5.59
#